data_AF-A0A424WGR8-F1
#
_entry.id   AF-A0A424WGR8-F1
#
_cell.length_a   1.000
_cell.length_b   1.000
_cell.length_c   1.000
_cell.angle_alpha   90.00
_cell.angle_beta   90.00
_cell.angle_gamma   90.00
#
_symmetry.space_group_name_H-M   'P 1'
#
loop_
_entity.id
_entity.type
_entity.pdbx_description
1 polymer ?
#
loop_
_entity_poly.entity_id
_entity_poly.type
_entity_poly.pdbx_seq_one_letter_code
_entity_poly.pdbx_strand_id
1 'polypeptide(L)'
;MSVPTDVSGEPAGSVSEAGQYQVSLIAPGSHVFAREAGRGNLIIGPASMGKKADLHVAGEDAINWAVFDPFSTPAGSAWPRHIDYYGNDSGFFGWSQGREIEQFSWAPAFSDRRAIDAGAARIQTLHIRLDAVSGHLAARLPQVRNLGLFGDPTRITVAGPLPDMLSLQPALGRRAVGAPYALPDLGPLHNVTALTLHGAPLGQAISLQGIERFPQLESLSLWGSFSDWGALARLSRLTSLEIRYTPDLVGLPELASWPLLDRFIAFNVDEAAGKRLKAQMTARAKVRAWGGYSSVSKLRKQEWWQSEYGRPFSGWSSRMAKSANTAYDKAQAALESASNPAEVQVAISAFASHFNGMKGIETMEREDIGEAVWQFSQLALVERLGVSEEQAQRWFDEARDY
;
A
#
# COMPACT_ATOMS: atom_id res chain seq x y z
N MET A 1 -32.52 16.95 -13.83
CA MET A 1 -31.75 16.50 -12.66
C MET A 1 -32.60 16.73 -11.43
N SER A 2 -32.75 15.75 -10.56
CA SER A 2 -33.48 15.90 -9.28
C SER A 2 -32.79 16.96 -8.43
N VAL A 3 -33.56 17.79 -7.72
CA VAL A 3 -33.02 18.74 -6.75
C VAL A 3 -32.42 17.94 -5.59
N PRO A 4 -31.18 18.22 -5.15
CA PRO A 4 -30.60 17.55 -3.99
C PRO A 4 -31.47 17.74 -2.74
N THR A 5 -31.64 16.67 -1.97
CA THR A 5 -32.38 16.70 -0.70
C THR A 5 -31.50 17.32 0.38
N ASP A 6 -31.97 18.40 1.00
CA ASP A 6 -31.34 18.93 2.21
C ASP A 6 -31.73 18.04 3.39
N VAL A 7 -30.73 17.59 4.14
CA VAL A 7 -30.89 16.76 5.34
C VAL A 7 -30.43 17.49 6.60
N SER A 8 -30.22 18.80 6.51
CA SER A 8 -29.86 19.61 7.66
C SER A 8 -30.98 19.57 8.71
N GLY A 9 -30.63 19.11 9.92
CA GLY A 9 -31.58 18.96 11.03
C GLY A 9 -32.36 17.63 11.07
N GLU A 10 -32.13 16.72 10.11
CA GLU A 10 -32.67 15.37 10.19
C GLU A 10 -32.12 14.59 11.40
N PRO A 11 -32.92 13.74 12.07
CA PRO A 11 -32.44 12.93 13.18
C PRO A 11 -31.30 11.98 12.77
N ALA A 12 -30.41 11.69 13.71
CA ALA A 12 -29.32 10.74 13.46
C ALA A 12 -29.86 9.38 12.98
N GLY A 13 -29.30 8.88 11.88
CA GLY A 13 -29.66 7.61 11.26
C GLY A 13 -31.01 7.55 10.55
N SER A 14 -31.73 8.68 10.36
CA SER A 14 -33.03 8.70 9.66
C SER A 14 -32.93 8.49 8.14
N VAL A 15 -31.75 8.71 7.54
CA VAL A 15 -31.54 8.71 6.09
C VAL A 15 -30.83 7.43 5.63
N SER A 16 -31.59 6.49 5.08
CA SER A 16 -31.10 5.20 4.58
C SER A 16 -31.17 5.03 3.06
N GLU A 17 -31.81 5.96 2.34
CA GLU A 17 -32.12 5.82 0.91
C GLU A 17 -31.02 6.35 -0.02
N ALA A 18 -30.93 5.77 -1.22
CA ALA A 18 -30.04 6.30 -2.25
C ALA A 18 -30.57 7.64 -2.77
N GLY A 19 -29.68 8.59 -3.10
CA GLY A 19 -30.10 9.93 -3.49
C GLY A 19 -28.97 10.93 -3.62
N GLN A 20 -29.31 12.15 -4.02
CA GLN A 20 -28.40 13.29 -3.99
C GLN A 20 -28.73 14.15 -2.78
N TYR A 21 -27.73 14.40 -1.93
CA TYR A 21 -27.93 15.07 -0.65
C TYR A 21 -27.08 16.33 -0.58
N GLN A 22 -27.71 17.43 -0.19
CA GLN A 22 -27.01 18.68 0.13
C GLN A 22 -26.54 18.63 1.58
N VAL A 23 -25.28 18.96 1.82
CA VAL A 23 -24.65 18.96 3.15
C VAL A 23 -23.83 20.21 3.40
N SER A 24 -23.75 20.61 4.66
CA SER A 24 -23.05 21.82 5.11
C SER A 24 -21.63 21.49 5.61
N LEU A 25 -20.80 20.94 4.72
CA LEU A 25 -19.51 20.35 5.10
C LEU A 25 -18.49 21.40 5.59
N ILE A 26 -18.35 22.52 4.87
CA ILE A 26 -17.44 23.64 5.25
C ILE A 26 -18.22 24.94 5.50
N ALA A 27 -19.35 25.11 4.83
CA ALA A 27 -20.27 26.24 4.97
C ALA A 27 -21.72 25.76 4.71
N PRO A 28 -22.75 26.53 5.09
CA PRO A 28 -24.14 26.15 4.86
C PRO A 28 -24.41 25.77 3.39
N GLY A 29 -24.91 24.55 3.18
CA GLY A 29 -25.27 24.03 1.86
C GLY A 29 -24.12 23.91 0.85
N SER A 30 -22.86 23.91 1.32
CA SER A 30 -21.66 24.01 0.48
C SER A 30 -21.42 22.83 -0.47
N HIS A 31 -21.96 21.65 -0.17
CA HIS A 31 -21.62 20.43 -0.89
C HIS A 31 -22.85 19.61 -1.23
N VAL A 32 -22.73 18.85 -2.32
CA VAL A 32 -23.70 17.82 -2.70
C VAL A 32 -22.93 16.53 -2.94
N PHE A 33 -23.40 15.42 -2.38
CA PHE A 33 -22.88 14.10 -2.73
C PHE A 33 -24.00 13.15 -3.14
N ALA A 34 -23.64 12.16 -3.95
CA ALA A 34 -24.54 11.09 -4.35
C ALA A 34 -24.28 9.86 -3.47
N ARG A 35 -25.33 9.37 -2.81
CA ARG A 35 -25.32 8.12 -2.08
C ARG A 35 -25.89 7.01 -2.96
N GLU A 36 -25.11 5.94 -3.12
CA GLU A 36 -25.48 4.78 -3.93
C GLU A 36 -25.86 3.59 -3.04
N ALA A 37 -26.82 2.79 -3.50
CA ALA A 37 -27.23 1.58 -2.78
C ALA A 37 -26.04 0.60 -2.64
N GLY A 38 -25.84 0.08 -1.43
CA GLY A 38 -24.75 -0.86 -1.12
C GLY A 38 -23.37 -0.24 -0.94
N ARG A 39 -23.20 1.07 -1.21
CA ARG A 39 -21.91 1.75 -1.04
C ARG A 39 -21.73 2.25 0.40
N GLY A 40 -20.78 1.65 1.12
CA GLY A 40 -20.49 1.97 2.53
C GLY A 40 -19.29 2.90 2.77
N ASN A 41 -18.61 3.32 1.69
CA ASN A 41 -17.42 4.15 1.74
C ASN A 41 -17.68 5.59 1.30
N LEU A 42 -16.93 6.53 1.87
CA LEU A 42 -16.92 7.95 1.50
C LEU A 42 -15.46 8.41 1.32
N ILE A 43 -15.19 9.12 0.23
CA ILE A 43 -13.88 9.70 -0.06
C ILE A 43 -13.99 11.22 -0.07
N ILE A 44 -13.24 11.88 0.80
CA ILE A 44 -13.18 13.35 0.89
C ILE A 44 -11.74 13.78 0.59
N GLY A 45 -11.54 14.71 -0.34
CA GLY A 45 -10.18 15.16 -0.68
C GLY A 45 -10.11 16.37 -1.60
N PRO A 46 -8.91 16.79 -2.03
CA PRO A 46 -8.75 17.98 -2.84
C PRO A 46 -9.37 17.85 -4.23
N ALA A 47 -9.62 18.99 -4.87
CA ALA A 47 -10.12 19.06 -6.25
C ALA A 47 -9.25 18.27 -7.25
N SER A 48 -7.94 18.17 -7.00
CA SER A 48 -7.00 17.40 -7.83
C SER A 48 -7.31 15.90 -7.91
N MET A 49 -8.10 15.36 -6.98
CA MET A 49 -8.54 13.96 -7.04
C MET A 49 -9.64 13.71 -8.09
N GLY A 50 -10.31 14.77 -8.57
CA GLY A 50 -11.42 14.66 -9.52
C GLY A 50 -12.45 13.62 -9.07
N LYS A 51 -12.88 12.75 -9.98
CA LYS A 51 -13.91 11.73 -9.72
C LYS A 51 -13.52 10.64 -8.70
N LYS A 52 -12.29 10.64 -8.19
CA LYS A 52 -11.86 9.72 -7.12
C LYS A 52 -12.37 10.15 -5.75
N ALA A 53 -12.71 11.43 -5.57
CA ALA A 53 -13.32 11.94 -4.35
C ALA A 53 -14.83 12.13 -4.55
N ASP A 54 -15.62 11.80 -3.52
CA ASP A 54 -17.06 12.07 -3.49
C ASP A 54 -17.36 13.52 -3.10
N LEU A 55 -16.48 14.09 -2.26
CA LEU A 55 -16.58 15.43 -1.72
C LEU A 55 -15.23 16.13 -1.82
N HIS A 56 -15.24 17.38 -2.29
CA HIS A 56 -14.03 18.15 -2.55
C HIS A 56 -13.79 19.24 -1.51
N VAL A 57 -12.69 19.15 -0.77
CA VAL A 57 -12.31 20.14 0.26
C VAL A 57 -10.84 20.53 0.10
N ALA A 58 -10.49 21.75 0.50
CA ALA A 58 -9.10 22.16 0.56
C ALA A 58 -8.37 21.51 1.75
N GLY A 59 -7.04 21.46 1.70
CA GLY A 59 -6.23 20.74 2.69
C GLY A 59 -6.37 21.27 4.12
N GLU A 60 -6.60 22.56 4.31
CA GLU A 60 -6.75 23.19 5.64
C GLU A 60 -8.21 23.49 6.01
N ASP A 61 -9.19 23.07 5.20
CA ASP A 61 -10.59 23.32 5.51
C ASP A 61 -11.00 22.56 6.78
N ALA A 62 -11.61 23.27 7.73
CA ALA A 62 -12.24 22.66 8.88
C ALA A 62 -13.52 21.95 8.44
N ILE A 63 -13.67 20.69 8.84
CA ILE A 63 -14.79 19.85 8.40
C ILE A 63 -15.84 19.74 9.50
N ASN A 64 -17.09 20.06 9.16
CA ASN A 64 -18.24 19.73 9.98
C ASN A 64 -18.61 18.25 9.78
N TRP A 65 -18.01 17.36 10.57
CA TRP A 65 -18.26 15.91 10.46
C TRP A 65 -19.68 15.49 10.85
N ALA A 66 -20.38 16.28 11.66
CA ALA A 66 -21.75 15.98 12.11
C ALA A 66 -22.78 15.98 10.96
N VAL A 67 -22.43 16.53 9.78
CA VAL A 67 -23.30 16.45 8.59
C VAL A 67 -23.59 15.02 8.16
N PHE A 68 -22.79 14.06 8.61
CA PHE A 68 -22.98 12.64 8.30
C PHE A 68 -23.82 11.88 9.34
N ASP A 69 -24.24 12.52 10.43
CA ASP A 69 -25.02 11.87 11.50
C ASP A 69 -26.41 11.39 11.06
N PRO A 70 -27.15 12.10 10.18
CA PRO A 70 -28.44 11.61 9.69
C PRO A 70 -28.36 10.29 8.90
N PHE A 71 -27.19 9.92 8.38
CA PHE A 71 -27.08 8.81 7.46
C PHE A 71 -26.86 7.47 8.17
N SER A 72 -27.65 6.48 7.76
CA SER A 72 -27.51 5.09 8.18
C SER A 72 -27.42 4.15 6.97
N THR A 73 -26.96 2.92 7.18
CA THR A 73 -27.16 1.82 6.23
C THR A 73 -28.62 1.36 6.29
N PRO A 74 -29.14 0.66 5.27
CA PRO A 74 -30.47 0.04 5.35
C PRO A 74 -30.64 -0.93 6.54
N ALA A 75 -29.54 -1.43 7.11
CA ALA A 75 -29.53 -2.28 8.30
C ALA A 75 -29.47 -1.48 9.62
N GLY A 76 -29.53 -0.14 9.57
CA GLY A 76 -29.55 0.75 10.74
C GLY A 76 -28.18 1.08 11.34
N SER A 77 -27.07 0.64 10.73
CA SER A 77 -25.72 1.02 11.18
C SER A 77 -25.38 2.44 10.71
N ALA A 78 -24.50 3.16 11.40
CA ALA A 78 -24.09 4.49 10.96
C ALA A 78 -23.41 4.45 9.58
N TRP A 79 -23.70 5.44 8.74
CA TRP A 79 -23.03 5.65 7.45
C TRP A 79 -22.31 7.01 7.48
N PRO A 80 -21.13 7.17 6.84
CA PRO A 80 -20.31 6.14 6.20
C PRO A 80 -19.62 5.22 7.22
N ARG A 81 -19.28 4.00 6.78
CA ARG A 81 -18.57 2.99 7.59
C ARG A 81 -17.06 3.02 7.35
N HIS A 82 -16.67 3.31 6.11
CA HIS A 82 -15.28 3.42 5.65
C HIS A 82 -15.07 4.83 5.11
N ILE A 83 -14.06 5.54 5.58
CA ILE A 83 -13.79 6.92 5.16
C ILE A 83 -12.33 7.03 4.70
N ASP A 84 -12.10 7.60 3.52
CA ASP A 84 -10.77 8.02 3.08
C ASP A 84 -10.75 9.54 3.00
N TYR A 85 -9.98 10.19 3.88
CA TYR A 85 -9.89 11.64 3.98
C TYR A 85 -8.48 12.15 3.66
N TYR A 86 -8.38 13.04 2.68
CA TYR A 86 -7.16 13.71 2.23
C TYR A 86 -7.23 15.19 2.61
N GLY A 87 -6.66 15.53 3.76
CA GLY A 87 -6.67 16.87 4.34
C GLY A 87 -6.18 16.85 5.77
N ASN A 88 -6.08 18.03 6.38
CA ASN A 88 -5.40 18.23 7.65
C ASN A 88 -6.33 18.34 8.86
N ASP A 89 -7.65 18.37 8.66
CA ASP A 89 -8.63 18.40 9.75
C ASP A 89 -8.61 17.09 10.55
N SER A 90 -8.47 17.19 11.87
CA SER A 90 -8.49 16.05 12.78
C SER A 90 -9.79 15.94 13.58
N GLY A 91 -10.83 16.72 13.22
CA GLY A 91 -12.10 16.80 13.95
C GLY A 91 -12.87 15.47 13.96
N PHE A 92 -12.59 14.57 13.01
CA PHE A 92 -13.21 13.25 12.95
C PHE A 92 -12.92 12.40 14.19
N PHE A 93 -11.78 12.61 14.88
CA PHE A 93 -11.50 11.92 16.14
C PHE A 93 -12.51 12.30 17.21
N GLY A 94 -12.84 13.59 17.35
CA GLY A 94 -13.87 14.07 18.26
C GLY A 94 -15.26 13.57 17.87
N TRP A 95 -15.59 13.64 16.58
CA TRP A 95 -16.85 13.14 16.04
C TRP A 95 -17.07 11.64 16.31
N SER A 96 -16.03 10.82 16.17
CA SER A 96 -16.11 9.38 16.43
C SER A 96 -16.31 9.01 17.91
N GLN A 97 -16.28 9.96 18.85
CA GLN A 97 -16.62 9.64 20.24
C GLN A 97 -18.11 9.28 20.38
N GLY A 98 -18.97 9.96 19.62
CA GLY A 98 -20.43 9.73 19.62
C GLY A 98 -20.88 8.58 18.72
N ARG A 99 -20.03 8.13 17.78
CA ARG A 99 -20.36 7.06 16.82
C ARG A 99 -19.13 6.26 16.41
N GLU A 100 -19.32 4.95 16.32
CA GLU A 100 -18.24 4.06 15.91
C GLU A 100 -17.99 4.13 14.40
N ILE A 101 -16.70 4.08 14.03
CA ILE A 101 -16.24 4.05 12.65
C ILE A 101 -15.51 2.71 12.42
N GLU A 102 -15.91 1.95 11.42
CA GLU A 102 -15.28 0.66 11.10
C GLU A 102 -13.85 0.89 10.56
N GLN A 103 -13.69 1.81 9.61
CA GLN A 103 -12.38 2.16 9.06
C GLN A 103 -12.27 3.65 8.75
N PHE A 104 -11.15 4.26 9.14
CA PHE A 104 -10.78 5.61 8.74
C PHE A 104 -9.35 5.62 8.18
N SER A 105 -9.18 6.05 6.94
CA SER A 105 -7.88 6.37 6.35
C SER A 105 -7.70 7.88 6.30
N TRP A 106 -6.64 8.38 6.92
CA TRP A 106 -6.31 9.80 6.97
C TRP A 106 -4.99 10.06 6.26
N ALA A 107 -5.00 10.95 5.28
CA ALA A 107 -3.85 11.38 4.49
C ALA A 107 -3.60 12.88 4.68
N PRO A 108 -2.99 13.29 5.82
CA PRO A 108 -2.58 14.67 6.02
C PRO A 108 -1.39 15.05 5.12
N ALA A 109 -1.27 16.34 4.85
CA ALA A 109 -0.23 16.95 4.03
C ALA A 109 0.24 18.28 4.64
N PHE A 110 0.74 18.24 5.87
CA PHE A 110 1.26 19.41 6.57
C PHE A 110 2.78 19.37 6.74
N SER A 111 3.39 20.56 6.86
CA SER A 111 4.84 20.74 6.99
C SER A 111 5.29 21.12 8.41
N ASP A 112 4.35 21.47 9.28
CA ASP A 112 4.59 21.86 10.66
C ASP A 112 4.49 20.67 11.65
N ARG A 113 4.81 20.91 12.92
CA ARG A 113 4.59 19.93 13.98
C ARG A 113 3.17 20.06 14.50
N ARG A 114 2.39 18.99 14.42
CA ARG A 114 1.02 18.94 14.95
C ARG A 114 0.90 17.93 16.09
N ALA A 115 0.04 18.23 17.05
CA ALA A 115 -0.29 17.34 18.15
C ALA A 115 -1.80 17.09 18.17
N ILE A 116 -2.19 15.82 18.32
CA ILE A 116 -3.59 15.41 18.42
C ILE A 116 -3.80 14.51 19.63
N ASP A 117 -4.97 14.66 20.27
CA ASP A 117 -5.49 13.69 21.23
C ASP A 117 -6.74 13.02 20.66
N ALA A 118 -6.57 11.75 20.29
CA ALA A 118 -7.60 10.87 19.77
C ALA A 118 -7.95 9.76 20.77
N GLY A 119 -7.51 9.83 22.04
CA GLY A 119 -7.62 8.73 22.99
C GLY A 119 -9.05 8.24 23.28
N ALA A 120 -10.06 9.10 23.07
CA ALA A 120 -11.48 8.77 23.24
C ALA A 120 -12.19 8.39 21.92
N ALA A 121 -11.50 8.48 20.79
CA ALA A 121 -12.07 8.21 19.47
C ALA A 121 -12.47 6.73 19.33
N ARG A 122 -13.63 6.44 18.72
CA ARG A 122 -14.12 5.06 18.53
C ARG A 122 -13.94 4.62 17.08
N ILE A 123 -12.73 4.20 16.76
CA ILE A 123 -12.34 3.77 15.41
C ILE A 123 -11.78 2.35 15.50
N GLN A 124 -12.33 1.39 14.76
CA GLN A 124 -11.82 0.01 14.79
C GLN A 124 -10.49 -0.12 14.02
N THR A 125 -10.44 0.41 12.79
CA THR A 125 -9.24 0.40 11.94
C THR A 125 -8.85 1.82 11.57
N LEU A 126 -7.63 2.23 11.93
CA LEU A 126 -7.10 3.55 11.63
C LEU A 126 -5.88 3.41 10.71
N HIS A 127 -5.95 4.00 9.53
CA HIS A 127 -4.83 4.12 8.62
C HIS A 127 -4.36 5.58 8.58
N ILE A 128 -3.07 5.82 8.79
CA ILE A 128 -2.45 7.15 8.69
C ILE A 128 -1.42 7.09 7.55
N ARG A 129 -1.65 7.90 6.52
CA ARG A 129 -0.77 8.04 5.36
C ARG A 129 0.13 9.26 5.57
N LEU A 130 1.42 9.00 5.72
CA LEU A 130 2.46 9.98 6.02
C LEU A 130 3.21 10.41 4.76
N ASP A 131 2.80 9.94 3.58
CA ASP A 131 3.47 10.16 2.29
C ASP A 131 3.66 11.66 1.98
N ALA A 132 2.69 12.50 2.35
CA ALA A 132 2.69 13.94 2.12
C ALA A 132 3.07 14.77 3.36
N VAL A 133 3.39 14.13 4.48
CA VAL A 133 3.77 14.81 5.73
C VAL A 133 5.27 15.10 5.71
N SER A 134 5.63 16.37 5.60
CA SER A 134 7.03 16.81 5.78
C SER A 134 7.33 17.27 7.20
N GLY A 135 6.29 17.58 7.99
CA GLY A 135 6.39 17.93 9.39
C GLY A 135 6.48 16.73 10.33
N HIS A 136 5.81 16.83 11.49
CA HIS A 136 5.77 15.75 12.50
C HIS A 136 4.41 15.67 13.20
N LEU A 137 3.85 14.48 13.32
CA LEU A 137 2.61 14.21 14.04
C LEU A 137 2.90 13.59 15.41
N ALA A 138 2.54 14.27 16.50
CA ALA A 138 2.47 13.67 17.83
C ALA A 138 1.02 13.26 18.12
N ALA A 139 0.74 11.96 18.16
CA ALA A 139 -0.62 11.45 18.30
C ALA A 139 -0.79 10.60 19.55
N ARG A 140 -1.73 10.98 20.43
CA ARG A 140 -2.28 10.06 21.44
C ARG A 140 -3.45 9.32 20.83
N LEU A 141 -3.27 8.06 20.46
CA LEU A 141 -4.26 7.25 19.75
C LEU A 141 -5.18 6.48 20.71
N PRO A 142 -6.40 6.10 20.28
CA PRO A 142 -7.26 5.21 21.03
C PRO A 142 -6.79 3.75 20.89
N GLN A 143 -7.40 2.83 21.64
CA GLN A 143 -7.26 1.41 21.32
C GLN A 143 -7.96 1.11 19.99
N VAL A 144 -7.21 0.55 19.03
CA VAL A 144 -7.72 0.16 17.70
C VAL A 144 -7.38 -1.30 17.44
N ARG A 145 -8.19 -1.99 16.63
CA ARG A 145 -7.88 -3.36 16.19
C ARG A 145 -6.71 -3.38 15.22
N ASN A 146 -6.64 -2.40 14.32
CA ASN A 146 -5.53 -2.28 13.38
C ASN A 146 -5.11 -0.82 13.23
N LEU A 147 -3.83 -0.56 13.45
CA LEU A 147 -3.18 0.70 13.11
C LEU A 147 -2.29 0.46 11.87
N GLY A 148 -2.63 1.12 10.77
CA GLY A 148 -1.81 1.14 9.57
C GLY A 148 -1.01 2.43 9.46
N LEU A 149 0.30 2.35 9.31
CA LEU A 149 1.17 3.50 9.01
C LEU A 149 1.76 3.32 7.61
N PHE A 150 1.49 4.28 6.74
CA PHE A 150 1.93 4.28 5.34
C PHE A 150 2.87 5.47 5.10
N GLY A 151 3.89 5.34 4.26
CA GLY A 151 4.81 6.42 3.94
C GLY A 151 6.04 6.46 4.86
N ASP A 152 6.41 7.61 5.42
CA ASP A 152 7.58 7.73 6.30
C ASP A 152 7.18 7.66 7.80
N PRO A 153 7.33 6.50 8.47
CA PRO A 153 6.96 6.36 9.87
C PRO A 153 7.82 7.19 10.84
N THR A 154 8.93 7.79 10.41
CA THR A 154 9.68 8.74 11.26
C THR A 154 8.92 10.04 11.50
N ARG A 155 7.88 10.32 10.70
CA ARG A 155 7.03 11.52 10.78
C ARG A 155 5.97 11.46 11.87
N ILE A 156 5.90 10.37 12.63
CA ILE A 156 4.89 10.20 13.67
C ILE A 156 5.49 9.70 14.98
N THR A 157 4.98 10.20 16.10
CA THR A 157 5.16 9.60 17.42
C THR A 157 3.79 9.24 17.98
N VAL A 158 3.64 7.98 18.39
CA VAL A 158 2.37 7.45 18.93
C VAL A 158 2.49 7.24 20.43
N ALA A 159 1.46 7.68 21.15
CA ALA A 159 1.21 7.39 22.55
C ALA A 159 -0.22 6.83 22.72
N GLY A 160 -0.53 6.26 23.89
CA GLY A 160 -1.83 5.65 24.17
C GLY A 160 -1.76 4.12 24.24
N PRO A 161 -2.91 3.43 24.23
CA PRO A 161 -2.98 1.97 24.16
C PRO A 161 -2.33 1.43 22.89
N LEU A 162 -1.81 0.20 22.95
CA LEU A 162 -1.28 -0.48 21.79
C LEU A 162 -2.42 -0.99 20.90
N PRO A 163 -2.25 -0.99 19.56
CA PRO A 163 -3.20 -1.64 18.67
C PRO A 163 -3.11 -3.17 18.79
N ASP A 164 -4.19 -3.89 18.46
CA ASP A 164 -4.14 -5.36 18.40
C ASP A 164 -3.22 -5.84 17.25
N MET A 165 -3.13 -5.06 16.17
CA MET A 165 -2.24 -5.28 15.02
C MET A 165 -1.63 -3.95 14.56
N LEU A 166 -0.32 -3.95 14.29
CA LEU A 166 0.36 -2.88 13.59
C LEU A 166 0.67 -3.29 12.16
N SER A 167 0.25 -2.49 11.18
CA SER A 167 0.60 -2.66 9.77
C SER A 167 1.51 -1.53 9.32
N LEU A 168 2.68 -1.86 8.78
CA LEU A 168 3.64 -0.88 8.26
C LEU A 168 3.81 -1.06 6.75
N GLN A 169 3.66 0.04 6.02
CA GLN A 169 3.98 0.12 4.60
C GLN A 169 4.86 1.35 4.37
N PRO A 170 6.17 1.23 4.59
CA PRO A 170 7.09 2.34 4.41
C PRO A 170 7.12 2.82 2.94
N ALA A 171 7.54 4.06 2.72
CA ALA A 171 7.85 4.59 1.39
C ALA A 171 9.14 3.90 0.88
N LEU A 172 8.94 2.85 0.08
CA LEU A 172 10.02 2.05 -0.49
C LEU A 172 10.32 2.44 -1.94
N GLY A 173 11.58 2.35 -2.33
CA GLY A 173 12.00 2.48 -3.72
C GLY A 173 11.34 1.42 -4.60
N ARG A 174 10.98 1.80 -5.84
CA ARG A 174 10.37 0.89 -6.82
C ARG A 174 11.33 -0.20 -7.31
N ARG A 175 12.63 0.03 -7.19
CA ARG A 175 13.70 -0.84 -7.68
C ARG A 175 14.37 -1.55 -6.51
N ALA A 176 14.87 -2.76 -6.74
CA ALA A 176 15.75 -3.48 -5.83
C ALA A 176 17.20 -2.91 -5.82
N VAL A 177 17.35 -1.60 -6.04
CA VAL A 177 18.64 -0.89 -6.11
C VAL A 177 18.77 -0.03 -4.87
N GLY A 178 19.89 -0.17 -4.16
CA GLY A 178 20.18 0.58 -2.94
C GLY A 178 20.15 -0.25 -1.67
N ALA A 179 20.39 0.41 -0.53
CA ALA A 179 20.38 -0.24 0.76
C ALA A 179 18.94 -0.67 1.14
N PRO A 180 18.77 -1.87 1.74
CA PRO A 180 17.49 -2.25 2.32
C PRO A 180 16.98 -1.21 3.32
N TYR A 181 15.67 -1.00 3.36
CA TYR A 181 15.02 -0.08 4.28
C TYR A 181 15.11 -0.60 5.71
N ALA A 182 15.80 0.13 6.58
CA ALA A 182 15.83 -0.17 8.01
C ALA A 182 14.58 0.41 8.70
N LEU A 183 13.86 -0.42 9.46
CA LEU A 183 12.76 0.06 10.30
C LEU A 183 13.28 1.09 11.31
N PRO A 184 12.64 2.27 11.43
CA PRO A 184 13.04 3.26 12.42
C PRO A 184 12.65 2.84 13.84
N ASP A 185 13.00 3.67 14.82
CA ASP A 185 12.44 3.56 16.16
C ASP A 185 10.96 3.97 16.15
N LEU A 186 10.09 3.08 16.60
CA LEU A 186 8.64 3.28 16.65
C LEU A 186 8.15 3.53 18.09
N GLY A 187 9.08 3.70 19.04
CA GLY A 187 8.76 4.01 20.43
C GLY A 187 7.88 2.92 21.07
N PRO A 188 6.75 3.28 21.72
CA PRO A 188 5.87 2.32 22.38
C PRO A 188 5.33 1.21 21.47
N LEU A 189 5.20 1.46 20.16
CA LEU A 189 4.68 0.50 19.18
C LEU A 189 5.55 -0.75 19.03
N HIS A 190 6.80 -0.72 19.50
CA HIS A 190 7.63 -1.90 19.63
C HIS A 190 7.01 -3.00 20.52
N ASN A 191 6.05 -2.67 21.39
CA ASN A 191 5.44 -3.65 22.30
C ASN A 191 4.20 -4.37 21.73
N VAL A 192 3.89 -4.21 20.45
CA VAL A 192 2.76 -4.94 19.82
C VAL A 192 3.01 -6.44 19.77
N THR A 193 1.93 -7.21 19.79
CA THR A 193 1.98 -8.68 19.67
C THR A 193 1.79 -9.16 18.23
N ALA A 194 1.29 -8.30 17.34
CA ALA A 194 1.11 -8.62 15.94
C ALA A 194 1.60 -7.48 15.02
N LEU A 195 2.40 -7.85 14.02
CA LEU A 195 3.03 -6.95 13.06
C LEU A 195 2.84 -7.47 11.63
N THR A 196 2.47 -6.57 10.73
CA THR A 196 2.51 -6.79 9.28
C THR A 196 3.47 -5.79 8.64
N LEU A 197 4.38 -6.28 7.80
CA LEU A 197 5.29 -5.47 6.99
C LEU A 197 4.95 -5.65 5.51
N HIS A 198 4.72 -4.53 4.81
CA HIS A 198 4.38 -4.51 3.39
C HIS A 198 5.48 -3.85 2.55
N GLY A 199 5.92 -4.56 1.53
CA GLY A 199 6.71 -4.05 0.42
C GLY A 199 6.29 -4.68 -0.91
N ALA A 200 6.92 -4.22 -1.99
CA ALA A 200 6.74 -4.81 -3.32
C ALA A 200 7.67 -6.02 -3.49
N PRO A 201 7.27 -7.08 -4.24
CA PRO A 201 8.11 -8.26 -4.44
C PRO A 201 9.47 -7.96 -5.05
N LEU A 202 9.56 -7.06 -6.04
CA LEU A 202 10.81 -6.68 -6.71
C LEU A 202 11.24 -5.23 -6.44
N GLY A 203 10.65 -4.61 -5.41
CA GLY A 203 11.05 -3.28 -4.96
C GLY A 203 12.23 -3.31 -3.98
N GLN A 204 12.51 -2.16 -3.37
CA GLN A 204 13.47 -2.04 -2.28
C GLN A 204 13.08 -2.99 -1.14
N ALA A 205 14.02 -3.81 -0.70
CA ALA A 205 13.80 -4.75 0.39
C ALA A 205 13.68 -4.02 1.73
N ILE A 206 12.88 -4.56 2.65
CA ILE A 206 12.92 -4.17 4.07
C ILE A 206 13.97 -5.02 4.78
N SER A 207 14.89 -4.40 5.52
CA SER A 207 15.81 -5.12 6.41
C SER A 207 15.08 -5.60 7.66
N LEU A 208 15.26 -6.88 7.98
CA LEU A 208 14.76 -7.47 9.23
C LEU A 208 15.74 -7.30 10.40
N GLN A 209 16.87 -6.59 10.22
CA GLN A 209 17.73 -6.22 11.35
C GLN A 209 16.96 -5.34 12.34
N GLY A 210 17.15 -5.61 13.63
CA GLY A 210 16.45 -4.86 14.67
C GLY A 210 15.02 -5.32 14.93
N ILE A 211 14.54 -6.38 14.27
CA ILE A 211 13.21 -6.94 14.54
C ILE A 211 13.08 -7.42 15.99
N GLU A 212 14.19 -7.74 16.67
CA GLU A 212 14.19 -8.04 18.11
C GLU A 212 13.74 -6.88 19.00
N ARG A 213 13.65 -5.65 18.46
CA ARG A 213 13.01 -4.53 19.15
C ARG A 213 11.52 -4.76 19.39
N PHE A 214 10.91 -5.80 18.82
CA PHE A 214 9.54 -6.23 19.13
C PHE A 214 9.52 -7.43 20.10
N PRO A 215 9.77 -7.22 21.42
CA PRO A 215 10.01 -8.33 22.36
C PRO A 215 8.77 -9.18 22.65
N GLN A 216 7.57 -8.65 22.37
CA GLN A 216 6.29 -9.33 22.62
C GLN A 216 5.66 -9.91 21.34
N LEU A 217 6.38 -9.90 20.22
CA LEU A 217 5.80 -10.29 18.94
C LEU A 217 5.48 -11.79 18.89
N GLU A 218 4.20 -12.10 18.65
CA GLU A 218 3.66 -13.46 18.54
C GLU A 218 3.17 -13.75 17.12
N SER A 219 2.75 -12.74 16.36
CA SER A 219 2.32 -12.87 14.96
C SER A 219 3.08 -11.92 14.05
N LEU A 220 3.72 -12.46 13.01
CA LEU A 220 4.43 -11.69 12.00
C LEU A 220 3.92 -12.04 10.59
N SER A 221 3.59 -11.01 9.80
CA SER A 221 3.18 -11.16 8.41
C SER A 221 4.07 -10.31 7.51
N LEU A 222 4.72 -10.95 6.54
CA LEU A 222 5.73 -10.36 5.67
C LEU A 222 5.25 -10.44 4.22
N TRP A 223 5.09 -9.28 3.58
CA TRP A 223 4.65 -9.17 2.18
C TRP A 223 5.70 -8.47 1.34
N GLY A 224 6.17 -9.11 0.26
CA GLY A 224 7.15 -8.53 -0.66
C GLY A 224 8.60 -8.95 -0.38
N SER A 225 9.54 -8.03 -0.63
CA SER A 225 10.99 -8.26 -0.55
C SER A 225 11.58 -7.92 0.83
N PHE A 226 12.42 -8.81 1.36
CA PHE A 226 13.10 -8.63 2.64
C PHE A 226 14.56 -9.09 2.57
N SER A 227 15.36 -8.55 3.47
CA SER A 227 16.75 -8.95 3.69
C SER A 227 16.98 -9.27 5.17
N ASP A 228 18.16 -9.80 5.50
CA ASP A 228 18.53 -10.13 6.88
C ASP A 228 17.63 -11.16 7.56
N TRP A 229 17.12 -12.12 6.79
CA TRP A 229 16.21 -13.18 7.26
C TRP A 229 16.67 -13.89 8.54
N GLY A 230 17.98 -14.07 8.73
CA GLY A 230 18.55 -14.68 9.93
C GLY A 230 18.15 -13.98 11.24
N ALA A 231 17.82 -12.68 11.19
CA ALA A 231 17.37 -11.92 12.36
C ALA A 231 16.06 -12.46 12.95
N LEU A 232 15.19 -13.09 12.15
CA LEU A 232 13.93 -13.66 12.62
C LEU A 232 14.12 -14.77 13.65
N ALA A 233 15.29 -15.43 13.71
CA ALA A 233 15.58 -16.44 14.73
C ALA A 233 15.57 -15.86 16.16
N ARG A 234 15.68 -14.54 16.32
CA ARG A 234 15.61 -13.84 17.62
C ARG A 234 14.18 -13.78 18.18
N LEU A 235 13.15 -14.00 17.35
CA LEU A 235 11.74 -13.92 17.72
C LEU A 235 11.23 -15.24 18.33
N SER A 236 11.75 -15.61 19.50
CA SER A 236 11.44 -16.91 20.14
C SER A 236 9.95 -17.11 20.54
N ARG A 237 9.17 -16.03 20.62
CA ARG A 237 7.73 -16.03 20.98
C ARG A 237 6.79 -16.27 19.80
N LEU A 238 7.30 -16.35 18.58
CA LEU A 238 6.48 -16.39 17.38
C LEU A 238 5.58 -17.63 17.35
N THR A 239 4.26 -17.42 17.33
CA THR A 239 3.23 -18.46 17.21
C THR A 239 2.63 -18.50 15.81
N SER A 240 2.68 -17.38 15.08
CA SER A 240 2.19 -17.23 13.71
C SER A 240 3.20 -16.52 12.82
N LEU A 241 3.54 -17.11 11.67
CA LEU A 241 4.38 -16.50 10.65
C LEU A 241 3.74 -16.63 9.27
N GLU A 242 3.57 -15.50 8.59
CA GLU A 242 3.16 -15.45 7.19
C GLU A 242 4.24 -14.81 6.33
N ILE A 243 4.54 -15.45 5.21
CA ILE A 243 5.47 -14.99 4.19
C ILE A 243 4.75 -15.05 2.86
N ARG A 244 4.60 -13.88 2.23
CA ARG A 244 3.77 -13.73 1.04
C ARG A 244 4.46 -12.89 0.00
N TYR A 245 4.35 -13.34 -1.25
CA TYR A 245 4.86 -12.62 -2.40
C TYR A 245 6.36 -12.30 -2.31
N THR A 246 7.16 -13.28 -1.86
CA THR A 246 8.58 -13.08 -1.57
C THR A 246 9.44 -13.84 -2.58
N PRO A 247 10.22 -13.15 -3.43
CA PRO A 247 10.99 -13.79 -4.50
C PRO A 247 12.26 -14.48 -4.02
N ASP A 248 12.80 -14.11 -2.86
CA ASP A 248 14.03 -14.66 -2.29
C ASP A 248 13.88 -14.88 -0.77
N LEU A 249 14.22 -16.10 -0.34
CA LEU A 249 14.18 -16.56 1.06
C LEU A 249 15.54 -17.13 1.51
N VAL A 250 16.63 -16.75 0.83
CA VAL A 250 17.98 -17.10 1.24
C VAL A 250 18.25 -16.54 2.64
N GLY A 251 18.74 -17.39 3.53
CA GLY A 251 18.99 -17.04 4.94
C GLY A 251 17.78 -17.14 5.86
N LEU A 252 16.58 -17.51 5.37
CA LEU A 252 15.44 -17.82 6.23
C LEU A 252 15.78 -18.97 7.20
N PRO A 253 15.64 -18.76 8.53
CA PRO A 253 15.87 -19.81 9.53
C PRO A 253 14.97 -21.02 9.29
N GLU A 254 15.39 -22.18 9.80
CA GLU A 254 14.53 -23.35 9.82
C GLU A 254 13.33 -23.14 10.73
N LEU A 255 12.18 -23.75 10.40
CA LEU A 255 10.96 -23.63 11.20
C LEU A 255 11.15 -24.07 12.66
N ALA A 256 12.12 -24.95 12.94
CA ALA A 256 12.49 -25.37 14.30
C ALA A 256 13.05 -24.24 15.16
N SER A 257 13.48 -23.12 14.57
CA SER A 257 13.93 -21.92 15.29
C SER A 257 12.81 -21.27 16.11
N TRP A 258 11.55 -21.56 15.78
CA TRP A 258 10.36 -21.04 16.46
C TRP A 258 9.58 -22.19 17.10
N PRO A 259 9.95 -22.62 18.32
CA PRO A 259 9.34 -23.79 18.96
C PRO A 259 7.86 -23.57 19.30
N LEU A 260 7.37 -22.33 19.35
CA LEU A 260 5.96 -22.01 19.61
C LEU A 260 5.12 -21.86 18.33
N LEU A 261 5.73 -21.92 17.15
CA LEU A 261 5.07 -21.67 15.88
C LEU A 261 4.01 -22.75 15.61
N ASP A 262 2.73 -22.36 15.60
CA ASP A 262 1.60 -23.26 15.37
C ASP A 262 0.72 -22.84 14.17
N ARG A 263 1.00 -21.68 13.59
CA ARG A 263 0.41 -21.21 12.35
C ARG A 263 1.50 -20.75 11.39
N PHE A 264 1.51 -21.25 10.16
CA PHE A 264 2.54 -20.90 9.19
C PHE A 264 2.00 -20.84 7.76
N ILE A 265 2.21 -19.71 7.07
CA ILE A 265 1.82 -19.56 5.68
C ILE A 265 3.02 -19.12 4.86
N ALA A 266 3.32 -19.86 3.80
CA ALA A 266 4.17 -19.40 2.71
C ALA A 266 3.37 -19.46 1.40
N PHE A 267 3.08 -18.30 0.80
CA PHE A 267 2.25 -18.20 -0.39
C PHE A 267 2.88 -17.30 -1.45
N ASN A 268 3.02 -17.78 -2.69
CA ASN A 268 3.81 -17.11 -3.72
C ASN A 268 5.21 -16.80 -3.17
N VAL A 269 6.03 -17.85 -3.05
CA VAL A 269 7.40 -17.74 -2.54
C VAL A 269 8.38 -18.41 -3.49
N ASP A 270 9.66 -18.11 -3.33
CA ASP A 270 10.77 -18.82 -3.98
C ASP A 270 10.55 -20.35 -3.98
N GLU A 271 10.80 -20.97 -5.14
CA GLU A 271 10.56 -22.39 -5.34
C GLU A 271 11.48 -23.26 -4.48
N ALA A 272 12.77 -22.95 -4.43
CA ALA A 272 13.76 -23.79 -3.74
C ALA A 272 13.53 -23.76 -2.22
N ALA A 273 13.43 -22.56 -1.64
CA ALA A 273 13.13 -22.37 -0.23
C ALA A 273 11.72 -22.87 0.12
N GLY A 274 10.74 -22.68 -0.75
CA GLY A 274 9.39 -23.21 -0.56
C GLY A 274 9.35 -24.73 -0.50
N LYS A 275 10.10 -25.45 -1.35
CA LYS A 275 10.26 -26.92 -1.26
C LYS A 275 10.88 -27.33 0.09
N ARG A 276 11.91 -26.61 0.55
CA ARG A 276 12.54 -26.81 1.87
C ARG A 276 11.53 -26.63 3.01
N LEU A 277 10.77 -25.53 3.00
CA LEU A 277 9.74 -25.24 4.01
C LEU A 277 8.67 -26.31 4.05
N LYS A 278 8.20 -26.78 2.88
CA LYS A 278 7.22 -27.88 2.81
C LYS A 278 7.73 -29.18 3.43
N ALA A 279 9.02 -29.49 3.24
CA ALA A 279 9.66 -30.65 3.87
C ALA A 279 9.73 -30.49 5.39
N GLN A 280 10.15 -29.31 5.88
CA GLN A 280 10.21 -29.00 7.32
C GLN A 280 8.82 -29.08 7.99
N MET A 281 7.79 -28.54 7.35
CA MET A 281 6.40 -28.65 7.84
C MET A 281 5.94 -30.10 7.97
N THR A 282 6.24 -30.92 6.96
CA THR A 282 5.88 -32.34 6.93
C THR A 282 6.63 -33.12 8.01
N ALA A 283 7.91 -32.83 8.21
CA ALA A 283 8.71 -33.44 9.27
C ALA A 283 8.18 -33.07 10.66
N ARG A 284 7.91 -31.78 10.90
CA ARG A 284 7.32 -31.29 12.17
C ARG A 284 5.97 -31.96 12.44
N ALA A 285 5.09 -32.06 11.44
CA ALA A 285 3.77 -32.65 11.61
C ALA A 285 3.79 -34.11 12.11
N LYS A 286 4.89 -34.85 11.92
CA LYS A 286 5.06 -36.22 12.46
C LYS A 286 5.33 -36.24 13.97
N VAL A 287 5.87 -35.16 14.53
CA VAL A 287 6.24 -35.06 15.95
C VAL A 287 5.33 -34.12 16.74
N ARG A 288 4.73 -33.13 16.07
CA ARG A 288 3.78 -32.19 16.65
C ARG A 288 2.83 -31.68 15.57
N ALA A 289 1.53 -31.90 15.76
CA ALA A 289 0.50 -31.35 14.89
C ALA A 289 0.52 -29.81 14.88
N TRP A 290 0.04 -29.21 13.80
CA TRP A 290 -0.16 -27.77 13.71
C TRP A 290 -1.45 -27.39 14.43
N GLY A 291 -1.37 -26.43 15.36
CA GLY A 291 -2.54 -25.94 16.10
C GLY A 291 -3.42 -24.97 15.30
N GLY A 292 -2.85 -24.32 14.28
CA GLY A 292 -3.54 -23.39 13.40
C GLY A 292 -3.38 -23.75 11.92
N TYR A 293 -3.91 -22.87 11.06
CA TYR A 293 -3.80 -23.05 9.61
C TYR A 293 -2.33 -23.03 9.18
N SER A 294 -1.92 -24.04 8.43
CA SER A 294 -0.54 -24.17 7.98
C SER A 294 -0.49 -24.56 6.50
N SER A 295 0.19 -23.78 5.65
CA SER A 295 0.35 -24.12 4.23
C SER A 295 1.59 -23.52 3.59
N VAL A 296 2.17 -24.27 2.64
CA VAL A 296 3.17 -23.78 1.68
C VAL A 296 2.62 -24.03 0.29
N SER A 297 2.38 -22.97 -0.48
CA SER A 297 1.73 -23.07 -1.78
C SER A 297 2.17 -22.00 -2.76
N LYS A 298 1.93 -22.25 -4.06
CA LYS A 298 2.32 -21.39 -5.18
C LYS A 298 3.82 -21.08 -5.17
N LEU A 299 4.63 -22.12 -5.39
CA LEU A 299 6.07 -22.00 -5.50
C LEU A 299 6.46 -21.40 -6.85
N ARG A 300 7.33 -20.39 -6.86
CA ARG A 300 7.62 -19.57 -8.04
C ARG A 300 9.12 -19.56 -8.34
N LYS A 301 9.45 -19.75 -9.61
CA LYS A 301 10.81 -19.54 -10.12
C LYS A 301 11.07 -18.06 -10.35
N GLN A 302 12.34 -17.68 -10.44
CA GLN A 302 12.76 -16.29 -10.62
C GLN A 302 12.16 -15.64 -11.88
N GLU A 303 12.02 -16.38 -12.97
CA GLU A 303 11.47 -15.87 -14.23
C GLU A 303 10.00 -15.48 -14.10
N TRP A 304 9.24 -16.18 -13.24
CA TRP A 304 7.85 -15.83 -12.98
C TRP A 304 7.73 -14.49 -12.26
N TRP A 305 8.63 -14.21 -11.30
CA TRP A 305 8.65 -12.93 -10.60
C TRP A 305 8.93 -11.77 -11.54
N GLN A 306 9.90 -11.94 -12.44
CA GLN A 306 10.23 -10.93 -13.44
C GLN A 306 9.09 -10.69 -14.43
N SER A 307 8.39 -11.75 -14.85
CA SER A 307 7.21 -11.63 -15.72
C SER A 307 6.05 -10.91 -15.03
N GLU A 308 5.72 -11.29 -13.79
CA GLU A 308 4.53 -10.81 -13.09
C GLU A 308 4.73 -9.44 -12.44
N TYR A 309 5.88 -9.23 -11.80
CA TYR A 309 6.18 -8.03 -10.99
C TYR A 309 7.34 -7.21 -11.53
N GLY A 310 8.13 -7.77 -12.46
CA GLY A 310 9.28 -7.05 -13.03
C GLY A 310 8.86 -6.02 -14.06
N ARG A 311 7.65 -6.13 -14.64
CA ARG A 311 7.13 -5.17 -15.61
C ARG A 311 6.37 -4.04 -14.91
N PRO A 312 6.51 -2.78 -15.35
CA PRO A 312 5.93 -1.64 -14.67
C PRO A 312 4.42 -1.48 -14.87
N PHE A 313 3.79 -2.30 -15.71
CA PHE A 313 2.36 -2.14 -16.09
C PHE A 313 1.37 -2.88 -15.19
N SER A 314 1.79 -3.44 -14.06
CA SER A 314 0.93 -4.25 -13.19
C SER A 314 -0.24 -3.45 -12.59
N GLY A 315 -0.07 -2.13 -12.42
CA GLY A 315 -1.12 -1.22 -11.92
C GLY A 315 -2.11 -0.73 -12.99
N TRP A 316 -1.90 -1.07 -14.26
CA TRP A 316 -2.71 -0.54 -15.37
C TRP A 316 -4.02 -1.31 -15.52
N SER A 317 -5.02 -0.68 -16.16
CA SER A 317 -6.25 -1.38 -16.54
C SER A 317 -5.94 -2.57 -17.45
N SER A 318 -6.69 -3.67 -17.34
CA SER A 318 -6.37 -4.94 -18.04
C SER A 318 -6.14 -4.77 -19.56
N ARG A 319 -6.93 -3.92 -20.23
CA ARG A 319 -6.76 -3.62 -21.65
C ARG A 319 -5.47 -2.86 -21.93
N MET A 320 -5.18 -1.82 -21.15
CA MET A 320 -3.97 -1.01 -21.32
C MET A 320 -2.73 -1.82 -20.96
N ALA A 321 -2.75 -2.54 -19.82
CA ALA A 321 -1.69 -3.44 -19.40
C ALA A 321 -1.35 -4.47 -20.48
N LYS A 322 -2.36 -5.09 -21.12
CA LYS A 322 -2.12 -6.04 -22.23
C LYS A 322 -1.43 -5.37 -23.42
N SER A 323 -1.87 -4.17 -23.80
CA SER A 323 -1.25 -3.41 -24.89
C SER A 323 0.19 -3.01 -24.56
N ALA A 324 0.43 -2.50 -23.34
CA ALA A 324 1.75 -2.11 -22.85
C ALA A 324 2.71 -3.30 -22.80
N ASN A 325 2.26 -4.44 -22.26
CA ASN A 325 3.04 -5.67 -22.24
C ASN A 325 3.40 -6.17 -23.64
N THR A 326 2.48 -6.07 -24.60
CA THR A 326 2.77 -6.45 -26.00
C THR A 326 3.81 -5.53 -26.64
N ALA A 327 3.74 -4.22 -26.36
CA ALA A 327 4.73 -3.26 -26.83
C ALA A 327 6.10 -3.51 -26.18
N TYR A 328 6.11 -3.83 -24.88
CA TYR A 328 7.31 -4.20 -24.14
C TYR A 328 7.97 -5.45 -24.71
N ASP A 329 7.20 -6.52 -24.97
CA ASP A 329 7.72 -7.76 -25.55
C ASP A 329 8.35 -7.52 -26.93
N LYS A 330 7.71 -6.69 -27.76
CA LYS A 330 8.25 -6.31 -29.08
C LYS A 330 9.56 -5.53 -28.95
N ALA A 331 9.60 -4.56 -28.04
CA ALA A 331 10.79 -3.75 -27.80
C ALA A 331 11.94 -4.63 -27.29
N GLN A 332 11.67 -5.48 -26.29
CA GLN A 332 12.65 -6.42 -25.75
C GLN A 332 13.22 -7.34 -26.84
N ALA A 333 12.37 -7.95 -27.68
CA ALA A 333 12.84 -8.82 -28.76
C ALA A 333 13.69 -8.08 -29.81
N ALA A 334 13.33 -6.83 -30.14
CA ALA A 334 14.12 -5.99 -31.03
C ALA A 334 15.48 -5.64 -30.42
N LEU A 335 15.52 -5.31 -29.13
CA LEU A 335 16.73 -4.99 -28.40
C LEU A 335 17.67 -6.21 -28.27
N GLU A 336 17.12 -7.39 -27.98
CA GLU A 336 17.88 -8.66 -27.93
C GLU A 336 18.50 -9.06 -29.28
N SER A 337 17.96 -8.53 -30.39
CA SER A 337 18.45 -8.77 -31.75
C SER A 337 19.32 -7.63 -32.28
N ALA A 338 19.52 -6.56 -31.51
CA ALA A 338 20.21 -5.37 -31.97
C ALA A 338 21.71 -5.60 -32.16
N SER A 339 22.25 -5.01 -33.22
CA SER A 339 23.64 -5.15 -33.65
C SER A 339 24.46 -3.87 -33.46
N ASN A 340 23.78 -2.73 -33.30
CA ASN A 340 24.38 -1.41 -33.22
C ASN A 340 23.46 -0.44 -32.44
N PRO A 341 23.99 0.71 -31.97
CA PRO A 341 23.21 1.71 -31.24
C PRO A 341 21.98 2.26 -31.97
N ALA A 342 22.01 2.32 -33.31
CA ALA A 342 20.89 2.87 -34.08
C ALA A 342 19.66 1.95 -34.03
N GLU A 343 19.86 0.63 -34.05
CA GLU A 343 18.79 -0.35 -33.85
C GLU A 343 18.19 -0.28 -32.44
N VAL A 344 19.02 -0.01 -31.42
CA VAL A 344 18.56 0.24 -30.05
C VAL A 344 17.68 1.49 -29.99
N GLN A 345 18.12 2.59 -30.61
CA GLN A 345 17.33 3.82 -30.70
C GLN A 345 15.97 3.57 -31.35
N VAL A 346 15.93 2.87 -32.49
CA VAL A 346 14.69 2.54 -33.19
C VAL A 346 13.74 1.75 -32.29
N ALA A 347 14.24 0.76 -31.55
CA ALA A 347 13.42 -0.04 -30.63
C ALA A 347 12.83 0.81 -29.48
N ILE A 348 13.63 1.66 -28.84
CA ILE A 348 13.19 2.54 -27.75
C ILE A 348 12.18 3.58 -28.24
N SER A 349 12.46 4.25 -29.37
CA SER A 349 11.53 5.24 -29.93
C SER A 349 10.23 4.60 -30.38
N ALA A 350 10.26 3.41 -31.00
CA ALA A 350 9.05 2.68 -31.38
C ALA A 350 8.21 2.28 -30.16
N PHE A 351 8.84 1.86 -29.07
CA PHE A 351 8.17 1.59 -27.81
C PHE A 351 7.50 2.85 -27.24
N ALA A 352 8.23 3.97 -27.19
CA ALA A 352 7.70 5.24 -26.69
C ALA A 352 6.49 5.72 -27.50
N SER A 353 6.63 5.75 -28.83
CA SER A 353 5.60 6.24 -29.76
C SER A 353 4.34 5.38 -29.78
N HIS A 354 4.41 4.10 -29.39
CA HIS A 354 3.23 3.24 -29.24
C HIS A 354 2.17 3.87 -28.32
N PHE A 355 2.61 4.61 -27.30
CA PHE A 355 1.71 5.18 -26.30
C PHE A 355 1.18 6.58 -26.66
N ASN A 356 1.74 7.27 -27.66
CA ASN A 356 1.30 8.63 -28.05
C ASN A 356 -0.17 8.67 -28.51
N GLY A 357 -0.68 7.58 -29.07
CA GLY A 357 -2.09 7.45 -29.47
C GLY A 357 -3.02 6.88 -28.39
N MET A 358 -2.49 6.55 -27.21
CA MET A 358 -3.25 5.85 -26.16
C MET A 358 -3.95 6.86 -25.24
N LYS A 359 -5.25 6.65 -25.02
CA LYS A 359 -6.01 7.46 -24.05
C LYS A 359 -5.70 7.01 -22.63
N GLY A 360 -5.70 7.96 -21.70
CA GLY A 360 -5.54 7.69 -20.27
C GLY A 360 -4.09 7.53 -19.80
N ILE A 361 -3.13 8.10 -20.53
CA ILE A 361 -1.73 8.16 -20.12
C ILE A 361 -1.53 9.39 -19.21
N GLU A 362 -1.73 9.19 -17.90
CA GLU A 362 -1.55 10.21 -16.86
C GLU A 362 -0.13 10.14 -16.28
N THR A 363 0.16 10.89 -15.22
CA THR A 363 1.49 10.96 -14.60
C THR A 363 2.04 9.58 -14.22
N MET A 364 1.22 8.71 -13.62
CA MET A 364 1.66 7.38 -13.19
C MET A 364 2.01 6.49 -14.38
N GLU A 365 1.16 6.44 -15.40
CA GLU A 365 1.43 5.67 -16.62
C GLU A 365 2.68 6.19 -17.35
N ARG A 366 2.90 7.52 -17.37
CA ARG A 366 4.12 8.11 -17.94
C ARG A 366 5.37 7.65 -17.21
N GLU A 367 5.33 7.60 -15.88
CA GLU A 367 6.42 7.09 -15.05
C GLU A 367 6.67 5.60 -15.32
N ASP A 368 5.62 4.78 -15.44
CA ASP A 368 5.73 3.35 -15.71
C ASP A 368 6.32 3.06 -17.11
N ILE A 369 5.97 3.86 -18.12
CA ILE A 369 6.60 3.75 -19.45
C ILE A 369 8.09 4.13 -19.36
N GLY A 370 8.43 5.19 -18.63
CA GLY A 370 9.81 5.57 -18.37
C GLY A 370 10.59 4.46 -17.65
N GLU A 371 9.97 3.79 -16.68
CA GLU A 371 10.56 2.64 -15.99
C GLU A 371 10.85 1.47 -16.94
N ALA A 372 9.99 1.21 -17.93
CA ALA A 372 10.28 0.21 -18.95
C ALA A 372 11.49 0.57 -19.82
N VAL A 373 11.64 1.85 -20.19
CA VAL A 373 12.82 2.32 -20.92
C VAL A 373 14.09 2.19 -20.09
N TRP A 374 14.00 2.51 -18.79
CA TRP A 374 15.08 2.25 -17.87
C TRP A 374 15.45 0.76 -17.88
N GLN A 375 14.48 -0.16 -17.75
CA GLN A 375 14.73 -1.61 -17.80
C GLN A 375 15.42 -2.05 -19.11
N PHE A 376 15.03 -1.50 -20.24
CA PHE A 376 15.68 -1.76 -21.53
C PHE A 376 17.14 -1.33 -21.55
N SER A 377 17.47 -0.19 -20.94
CA SER A 377 18.86 0.28 -20.84
C SER A 377 19.75 -0.64 -20.00
N GLN A 378 19.16 -1.43 -19.09
CA GLN A 378 19.89 -2.37 -18.24
C GLN A 378 20.13 -3.73 -18.91
N LEU A 379 19.66 -3.95 -20.16
CA LEU A 379 19.94 -5.18 -20.89
C LEU A 379 21.43 -5.25 -21.23
N ALA A 380 22.09 -6.36 -20.88
CA ALA A 380 23.53 -6.54 -21.10
C ALA A 380 23.97 -6.30 -22.56
N LEU A 381 23.11 -6.61 -23.53
CA LEU A 381 23.36 -6.33 -24.93
C LEU A 381 23.37 -4.82 -25.24
N VAL A 382 22.43 -4.06 -24.67
CA VAL A 382 22.31 -2.61 -24.86
C VAL A 382 23.54 -1.91 -24.26
N GLU A 383 23.95 -2.31 -23.05
CA GLU A 383 25.18 -1.83 -22.42
C GLU A 383 26.41 -2.16 -23.29
N ARG A 384 26.53 -3.39 -23.78
CA ARG A 384 27.64 -3.82 -24.65
C ARG A 384 27.72 -3.04 -25.97
N LEU A 385 26.58 -2.57 -26.48
CA LEU A 385 26.52 -1.71 -27.66
C LEU A 385 26.88 -0.23 -27.35
N GLY A 386 27.16 0.12 -26.10
CA GLY A 386 27.63 1.45 -25.70
C GLY A 386 26.50 2.47 -25.52
N VAL A 387 25.25 2.02 -25.34
CA VAL A 387 24.11 2.90 -25.06
C VAL A 387 23.97 3.07 -23.55
N SER A 388 24.10 4.31 -23.07
CA SER A 388 23.89 4.63 -21.65
C SER A 388 22.40 4.82 -21.31
N GLU A 389 22.09 4.78 -20.01
CA GLU A 389 20.76 5.12 -19.49
C GLU A 389 20.31 6.51 -19.96
N GLU A 390 21.18 7.52 -19.87
CA GLU A 390 20.86 8.89 -20.29
C GLU A 390 20.63 9.00 -21.80
N GLN A 391 21.28 8.15 -22.60
CA GLN A 391 21.06 8.09 -24.03
C GLN A 391 19.71 7.45 -24.37
N ALA A 392 19.37 6.34 -23.71
CA ALA A 392 18.08 5.68 -23.83
C ALA A 392 16.93 6.61 -23.41
N GLN A 393 17.10 7.31 -22.28
CA GLN A 393 16.13 8.27 -21.75
C GLN A 393 15.92 9.45 -22.70
N ARG A 394 16.99 10.00 -23.28
CA ARG A 394 16.87 11.05 -24.30
C ARG A 394 16.05 10.62 -25.52
N TRP A 395 16.30 9.42 -26.05
CA TRP A 395 15.53 8.90 -27.19
C TRP A 395 14.06 8.66 -26.87
N PHE A 396 13.77 8.26 -25.64
CA PHE A 396 12.40 8.18 -25.14
C PHE A 396 11.75 9.56 -25.04
N ASP A 397 12.46 10.55 -24.48
CA ASP A 397 11.97 11.92 -24.34
C ASP A 397 11.72 12.60 -25.70
N GLU A 398 12.54 12.32 -26.71
CA GLU A 398 12.37 12.81 -28.08
C GLU A 398 11.16 12.18 -28.80
N ALA A 399 10.82 10.93 -28.47
CA ALA A 399 9.80 10.15 -29.18
C ALA A 399 8.41 10.20 -28.52
N ARG A 400 8.34 10.55 -27.23
CA ARG A 400 7.07 10.65 -26.49
C ARG A 400 6.36 11.97 -26.78
N ASP A 401 5.04 11.89 -26.94
CA ASP A 401 4.14 13.02 -27.23
C ASP A 401 2.85 12.94 -26.38
N TYR A 402 2.94 12.30 -25.20
CA TYR A 402 1.77 11.91 -24.40
C TYR A 402 0.84 13.06 -24.04
#